data_AF-A0A0C9XGQ3-F1
#
_entry.id   AF-A0A0C9XGQ3-F1
#
_cell.length_a   1.000
_cell.length_b   1.000
_cell.length_c   1.000
_cell.angle_alpha   90.00
_cell.angle_beta   90.00
_cell.angle_gamma   90.00
#
_symmetry.space_group_name_H-M   'P 1'
#
loop_
_entity.id
_entity.type
_entity.pdbx_description
1 polymer ?
#
loop_
_entity_poly.entity_id
_entity_poly.type
_entity_poly.pdbx_seq_one_letter_code
_entity_poly.pdbx_strand_id
1 'polypeptide(L)'
;VEVGNDLTDAESTQVQALIAEFADVFALSVSEVKQVEGAVHRLNIEPDARFSTKVHQKPLTPPQRRYLHEKLQGMLDADIIEPCEPGQVKCVSPTTLAQKTH
;
A
#
# COMPACT_ATOMS: atom_id res chain seq x y z
N VAL A 1 -1.30 17.89 -2.31
CA VAL A 1 -1.22 18.87 -1.22
C VAL A 1 -1.96 20.11 -1.66
N GLU A 2 -2.82 20.67 -0.80
CA GLU A 2 -3.48 21.95 -1.04
C GLU A 2 -2.86 22.99 -0.10
N VAL A 3 -2.51 24.16 -0.64
CA VAL A 3 -1.97 25.29 0.14
C VAL A 3 -3.09 26.31 0.30
N GLY A 4 -3.35 26.74 1.55
CA GLY A 4 -4.38 27.72 1.88
C GLY A 4 -4.04 29.13 1.39
N ASN A 5 -5.06 29.99 1.34
CA ASN A 5 -4.94 31.39 0.90
C ASN A 5 -4.65 32.38 2.05
N ASP A 6 -4.36 31.86 3.24
CA ASP A 6 -4.09 32.62 4.47
C ASP A 6 -2.60 32.95 4.68
N LEU A 7 -1.75 32.59 3.72
CA LEU A 7 -0.32 32.85 3.73
C LEU A 7 0.04 34.13 2.97
N THR A 8 1.07 34.83 3.45
CA THR A 8 1.74 35.87 2.66
C THR A 8 2.49 35.25 1.47
N ASP A 9 2.83 36.06 0.47
CA ASP A 9 3.59 35.59 -0.70
C ASP A 9 4.93 34.94 -0.32
N ALA A 10 5.59 35.47 0.71
CA ALA A 10 6.85 34.94 1.21
C ALA A 10 6.68 33.57 1.86
N GLU A 11 5.65 33.39 2.69
CA GLU A 11 5.34 32.11 3.34
C GLU A 11 4.87 31.07 2.31
N SER A 12 4.00 31.47 1.38
CA SER A 12 3.55 30.58 0.28
C SER A 12 4.73 30.07 -0.55
N THR A 13 5.70 30.95 -0.85
CA THR A 13 6.93 30.57 -1.55
C THR A 13 7.75 29.54 -0.75
N GLN A 14 7.89 29.73 0.57
CA GLN A 14 8.61 28.79 1.44
C GLN A 14 7.90 27.43 1.52
N VAL A 15 6.57 27.41 1.65
CA VAL A 15 5.78 26.18 1.67
C VAL A 15 5.90 25.42 0.34
N GLN A 16 5.82 26.12 -0.79
CA GLN A 16 5.99 25.50 -2.10
C GLN A 16 7.39 24.90 -2.28
N ALA A 17 8.43 25.61 -1.81
CA ALA A 17 9.80 25.11 -1.84
C ALA A 17 9.94 23.82 -1.00
N LEU A 18 9.36 23.79 0.20
CA LEU A 18 9.38 22.61 1.07
C LEU A 18 8.64 21.42 0.44
N ILE A 19 7.46 21.65 -0.14
CA ILE A 19 6.69 20.59 -0.81
C ILE A 19 7.48 20.04 -1.99
N ALA A 20 8.16 20.90 -2.75
CA ALA A 20 9.00 20.48 -3.87
C ALA A 20 10.23 19.69 -3.40
N GLU A 21 10.86 20.11 -2.30
CA GLU A 21 12.02 19.41 -1.71
C GLU A 21 11.64 18.00 -1.21
N PHE A 22 10.47 17.84 -0.60
CA PHE A 22 9.99 16.59 -0.02
C PHE A 22 8.78 16.01 -0.78
N ALA A 23 8.77 16.16 -2.10
CA ALA A 23 7.63 15.78 -2.92
C ALA A 23 7.28 14.29 -2.80
N ASP A 24 8.28 13.43 -2.60
CA ASP A 24 8.11 12.00 -2.36
C ASP A 24 7.35 11.71 -1.06
N VAL A 25 7.69 12.41 0.03
CA VAL A 25 7.01 12.32 1.33
C VAL A 25 5.57 12.80 1.21
N PHE A 26 5.34 13.93 0.54
CA PHE A 26 4.02 14.54 0.41
C PHE A 26 3.11 13.87 -0.63
N ALA A 27 3.67 13.16 -1.61
CA ALA A 27 2.90 12.43 -2.60
C ALA A 27 2.10 11.29 -1.95
N LEU A 28 2.56 10.77 -0.80
CA LEU A 28 2.00 9.57 -0.16
C LEU A 28 1.84 8.41 -1.15
N SER A 29 2.71 8.37 -2.16
CA SER A 29 2.67 7.37 -3.21
C SER A 29 3.33 6.10 -2.73
N VAL A 30 2.68 4.97 -2.96
CA VAL A 30 3.26 3.65 -2.71
C VAL A 30 4.54 3.42 -3.54
N SER A 31 4.69 4.09 -4.69
CA SER A 31 5.89 4.01 -5.53
C SER A 31 7.14 4.62 -4.90
N GLU A 32 6.98 5.50 -3.92
CA GLU A 32 8.09 6.19 -3.25
C GLU A 32 8.54 5.48 -1.96
N VAL A 33 7.93 4.32 -1.64
CA VAL A 33 8.29 3.53 -0.48
C VAL A 33 9.66 2.87 -0.71
N LYS A 34 10.67 3.36 0.00
CA LYS A 34 12.02 2.76 0.01
C LYS A 34 12.11 1.73 1.14
N GLN A 35 12.48 0.49 0.80
CA GLN A 35 12.77 -0.52 1.80
C GLN A 35 13.96 -0.08 2.67
N VAL A 36 13.84 -0.22 3.98
CA VAL A 36 14.97 -0.01 4.90
C VAL A 36 15.84 -1.26 4.85
N GLU A 37 17.11 -1.09 4.47
CA GLU A 37 18.04 -2.22 4.33
C GLU A 37 18.13 -3.01 5.64
N GLY A 38 17.88 -4.32 5.56
CA GLY A 38 17.94 -5.24 6.69
C GLY A 38 16.74 -5.18 7.65
N ALA A 39 15.77 -4.29 7.45
CA ALA A 39 14.57 -4.26 8.26
C ALA A 39 13.64 -5.42 7.88
N VAL A 40 13.50 -6.39 8.78
CA VAL A 40 12.64 -7.57 8.58
C VAL A 40 11.57 -7.61 9.67
N HIS A 41 10.30 -7.60 9.26
CA HIS A 41 9.20 -7.87 10.17
C HIS A 41 9.11 -9.38 10.42
N ARG A 42 9.34 -9.80 11.68
CA ARG A 42 9.22 -11.20 12.10
C ARG A 42 7.89 -11.43 12.79
N LEU A 43 7.04 -12.24 12.19
CA LEU A 43 5.81 -12.72 12.81
C LEU A 43 6.15 -13.76 13.88
N ASN A 44 5.69 -13.54 15.12
CA ASN A 44 5.78 -14.53 16.17
C ASN A 44 4.66 -15.57 15.97
N ILE A 45 5.00 -16.69 15.35
CA ILE A 45 4.06 -17.76 15.01
C ILE A 45 4.30 -18.92 15.97
N GLU A 46 3.26 -19.34 16.68
CA GLU A 46 3.31 -20.52 17.54
C GLU A 46 3.75 -21.77 16.74
N PRO A 47 4.60 -22.66 17.29
CA PRO A 47 5.13 -23.82 16.56
C PRO A 47 4.04 -24.73 15.97
N ASP A 48 2.94 -24.88 16.71
CA ASP A 48 1.82 -25.76 16.35
C ASP A 48 0.68 -25.01 15.62
N ALA A 49 0.88 -23.75 15.24
CA ALA A 49 -0.11 -22.97 14.52
C ALA A 49 -0.45 -23.63 13.18
N ARG A 50 -1.73 -23.91 12.97
CA ARG A 50 -2.26 -24.43 11.71
C ARG A 50 -2.87 -23.30 10.91
N PHE A 51 -2.43 -23.17 9.66
CA PHE A 51 -2.94 -22.19 8.73
C PHE A 51 -3.64 -22.89 7.56
N SER A 52 -4.61 -22.20 6.97
CA SER A 52 -5.21 -22.64 5.72
C SER A 52 -4.39 -22.12 4.55
N THR A 53 -4.14 -22.99 3.57
CA THR A 53 -3.68 -22.60 2.22
C THR A 53 -4.84 -22.59 1.20
N LYS A 54 -6.06 -22.90 1.64
CA LYS A 54 -7.27 -22.87 0.80
C LYS A 54 -7.79 -21.46 0.66
N VAL A 55 -7.90 -20.99 -0.58
CA VAL A 55 -8.43 -19.66 -0.91
C VAL A 55 -9.95 -19.74 -1.08
N HIS A 56 -10.69 -19.17 -0.14
CA HIS A 56 -12.15 -19.00 -0.24
C HIS A 56 -12.50 -17.54 -0.59
N GLN A 57 -11.93 -17.02 -1.68
CA GLN A 57 -12.18 -15.64 -2.12
C GLN A 57 -13.63 -15.48 -2.56
N LYS A 58 -14.36 -14.56 -1.92
CA LYS A 58 -15.70 -14.18 -2.37
C LYS A 58 -15.61 -13.59 -3.78
N PRO A 59 -16.49 -14.00 -4.73
CA PRO A 59 -16.51 -13.41 -6.06
C PRO A 59 -16.66 -11.90 -6.01
N LEU A 60 -15.81 -11.20 -6.75
CA LEU A 60 -15.87 -9.75 -6.92
C LEU A 60 -16.68 -9.40 -8.16
N THR A 61 -17.49 -8.34 -8.07
CA THR A 61 -18.15 -7.75 -9.25
C THR A 61 -17.11 -7.21 -10.23
N PRO A 62 -17.43 -7.05 -11.53
CA PRO A 62 -16.47 -6.54 -12.50
C PRO A 62 -15.84 -5.18 -12.13
N PRO A 63 -16.59 -4.18 -11.60
CA PRO A 63 -15.98 -2.93 -11.12
C PRO A 63 -15.02 -3.13 -9.95
N GLN A 64 -15.40 -3.95 -8.96
CA GLN A 64 -14.55 -4.28 -7.80
C GLN A 64 -13.26 -4.97 -8.22
N ARG A 65 -13.34 -5.90 -9.18
CA ARG A 65 -12.18 -6.59 -9.74
C ARG A 65 -11.24 -5.58 -10.40
N ARG A 66 -11.73 -4.73 -11.31
CA ARG A 66 -10.89 -3.72 -11.97
C ARG A 66 -10.19 -2.82 -10.95
N TYR A 67 -10.92 -2.34 -9.95
CA TYR A 67 -10.35 -1.53 -8.87
C TYR A 67 -9.23 -2.27 -8.13
N LEU A 68 -9.47 -3.51 -7.69
CA LEU A 68 -8.45 -4.29 -6.98
C LEU A 68 -7.22 -4.53 -7.84
N HIS A 69 -7.40 -4.92 -9.11
CA HIS A 69 -6.28 -5.19 -10.02
C HIS A 69 -5.44 -3.94 -10.30
N GLU A 70 -6.05 -2.76 -10.43
CA GLU A 70 -5.31 -1.49 -10.57
C GLU A 70 -4.41 -1.24 -9.35
N LYS A 71 -4.90 -1.50 -8.13
CA LYS A 71 -4.10 -1.33 -6.90
C LYS A 71 -3.01 -2.38 -6.76
N LEU A 72 -3.30 -3.64 -7.10
CA LEU A 72 -2.30 -4.71 -7.10
C LEU A 72 -1.19 -4.41 -8.11
N GLN A 73 -1.52 -3.92 -9.31
CA GLN A 73 -0.53 -3.55 -10.30
C GLN A 73 0.39 -2.44 -9.78
N GLY A 74 -0.17 -1.39 -9.17
CA GLY A 74 0.65 -0.33 -8.58
C GLY A 74 1.57 -0.83 -7.45
N MET A 75 1.18 -1.85 -6.69
CA MET A 75 2.04 -2.47 -5.67
C MET A 75 3.11 -3.38 -6.26
N LEU A 76 2.80 -4.10 -7.36
CA LEU A 76 3.77 -4.91 -8.11
C LEU A 76 4.84 -4.01 -8.76
N ASP A 77 4.40 -2.93 -9.43
CA ASP A 77 5.30 -1.98 -10.09
C ASP A 77 6.23 -1.26 -9.08
N ALA A 78 5.77 -1.12 -7.83
CA ALA A 78 6.52 -0.53 -6.73
C ALA A 78 7.33 -1.54 -5.90
N ASP A 79 7.37 -2.83 -6.30
CA ASP A 79 8.10 -3.89 -5.59
C ASP A 79 7.68 -4.07 -4.11
N ILE A 80 6.40 -3.83 -3.82
CA ILE A 80 5.81 -3.99 -2.47
C ILE A 80 5.30 -5.42 -2.26
N ILE A 81 4.79 -6.03 -3.33
CA ILE A 81 4.29 -7.41 -3.33
C ILE A 81 4.87 -8.15 -4.53
N GLU A 82 4.91 -9.49 -4.43
CA GLU A 82 5.31 -10.36 -5.52
C GLU A 82 4.30 -11.50 -5.71
N PRO A 83 4.17 -12.07 -6.92
CA PRO A 83 3.44 -13.30 -7.12
C PRO A 83 4.07 -14.45 -6.33
N CYS A 84 3.26 -15.25 -5.66
CA CYS A 84 3.72 -16.46 -4.98
C CYS A 84 2.80 -17.65 -5.28
N GLU A 85 3.39 -18.83 -5.33
CA GLU A 85 2.64 -20.08 -5.36
C GLU A 85 2.13 -20.41 -3.95
N PRO A 86 0.91 -20.92 -3.78
CA PRO A 86 0.35 -21.23 -2.46
C PRO A 86 1.23 -22.14 -1.58
N GLY A 87 2.08 -22.98 -2.18
CA GLY A 87 3.02 -23.84 -1.47
C GLY A 87 4.25 -23.12 -0.89
N GLN A 88 4.53 -21.89 -1.34
CA GLN A 88 5.66 -21.07 -0.86
C GLN A 88 5.30 -20.27 0.41
N VAL A 89 4.02 -20.20 0.75
CA VAL A 89 3.52 -19.40 1.88
C VAL A 89 2.94 -20.29 2.97
N LYS A 90 3.04 -19.83 4.23
CA LYS A 90 2.44 -20.54 5.36
C LYS A 90 0.91 -20.44 5.38
N CYS A 91 0.34 -19.36 4.83
CA CYS A 91 -1.09 -19.10 4.87
C CYS A 91 -1.54 -18.35 3.62
N VAL A 92 -2.83 -18.52 3.26
CA VAL A 92 -3.50 -17.67 2.29
C VAL A 92 -4.84 -17.22 2.87
N SER A 93 -5.10 -15.92 2.78
CA SER A 93 -6.32 -15.30 3.31
C SER A 93 -7.11 -14.61 2.20
N PRO A 94 -8.45 -14.60 2.25
CA PRO A 94 -9.25 -13.86 1.29
C PRO A 94 -9.11 -12.36 1.48
N THR A 95 -9.15 -11.61 0.39
CA THR A 95 -9.14 -10.14 0.37
C THR A 95 -10.57 -9.62 0.43
N THR A 96 -10.81 -8.67 1.33
CA THR A 96 -12.10 -7.96 1.46
C THR A 96 -11.93 -6.50 1.03
N LEU A 97 -12.75 -6.05 0.08
CA LEU A 97 -12.82 -4.63 -0.28
C LEU A 97 -13.76 -3.91 0.70
N ALA A 98 -13.19 -3.09 1.57
CA ALA A 98 -13.95 -2.25 2.48
C ALA A 98 -14.25 -0.88 1.84
N GLN A 99 -15.44 -0.35 2.10
CA GLN A 99 -15.79 1.01 1.76
C GLN A 99 -15.18 1.95 2.80
N LYS A 100 -14.52 3.03 2.36
CA LYS A 100 -14.05 4.08 3.26
C LYS A 100 -15.26 4.78 3.88
N THR A 101 -15.31 4.87 5.21
CA THR A 101 -16.25 5.73 5.90
C THR A 101 -15.83 7.18 5.62
N HIS A 102 -16.72 7.97 5.03
CA HIS A 102 -16.48 9.36 4.70
C HIS A 102 -16.19 10.19 5.96
#